data_AF-A0A3D6BK23-F1
#
_entry.id   AF-A0A3D6BK23-F1
#
_cell.length_a   1.000
_cell.length_b   1.000
_cell.length_c   1.000
_cell.angle_alpha   90.00
_cell.angle_beta   90.00
_cell.angle_gamma   90.00
#
_symmetry.space_group_name_H-M   'P 1'
#
loop_
_entity.id
_entity.type
_entity.pdbx_description
1 polymer ?
#
loop_
_entity_poly.entity_id
_entity_poly.type
_entity_poly.pdbx_seq_one_letter_code
_entity_poly.pdbx_strand_id
1 'polypeptide(L)'
;NGELYGFRQLRKELSAKYSFKSESDCEIILPLYREYGLEMFKKLDAEFAMIIYDGQTKQLIAARDPIGIRPLYYGHYSDGSVIFASEAKNLVGLCGDIMPFPPGH
;
A
#
# COMPACT_ATOMS: atom_id res chain seq x y z
N ASN A 1 5.81 1.52 -2.27
CA ASN A 1 6.50 2.61 -3.01
C ASN A 1 5.86 3.89 -2.54
N GLY A 2 6.63 4.81 -2.00
CA GLY A 2 6.07 6.04 -1.45
C GLY A 2 7.02 6.69 -0.45
N GLU A 3 6.56 7.82 0.06
CA GLU A 3 7.23 8.58 1.11
C GLU A 3 6.15 9.09 2.07
N LEU A 4 6.34 8.84 3.37
CA LEU A 4 5.42 9.28 4.40
C LEU A 4 5.92 10.60 5.00
N TYR A 5 5.07 11.62 5.00
CA TYR A 5 5.37 12.91 5.60
C TYR A 5 4.83 12.98 7.03
N GLY A 6 5.46 13.78 7.88
CA GLY A 6 4.97 14.05 9.24
C GLY A 6 4.90 12.85 10.20
N PHE A 7 5.39 11.66 9.81
CA PHE A 7 5.15 10.41 10.53
C PHE A 7 5.83 10.30 11.91
N ARG A 8 6.75 11.21 12.26
CA ARG A 8 7.53 11.14 13.50
C ARG A 8 6.66 11.19 14.76
N GLN A 9 5.63 12.03 14.76
CA GLN A 9 4.72 12.15 15.89
C GLN A 9 3.89 10.87 16.06
N LEU A 10 3.33 10.39 14.96
CA LEU A 10 2.56 9.15 14.90
C LEU A 10 3.42 7.93 15.28
N ARG A 11 4.70 7.90 14.88
CA ARG A 11 5.65 6.85 15.27
C ARG A 11 5.82 6.82 16.78
N LYS A 12 6.00 7.98 17.43
CA LYS A 12 6.12 8.06 18.90
C LYS A 12 4.89 7.51 19.60
N GLU A 13 3.69 7.86 19.11
CA GLU A 13 2.42 7.37 19.66
C GLU A 13 2.30 5.85 19.52
N LEU A 14 2.65 5.31 18.35
CA LEU A 14 2.59 3.88 18.07
C LEU A 14 3.69 3.07 18.76
N SER A 15 4.83 3.67 19.11
CA SER A 15 5.93 2.99 19.83
C SER A 15 5.51 2.43 21.20
N ALA A 16 4.43 2.95 21.81
CA ALA A 16 3.87 2.41 23.04
C ALA A 16 3.18 1.05 22.85
N LYS A 17 2.77 0.72 21.61
CA LYS A 17 2.00 -0.49 21.26
C LYS A 17 2.74 -1.40 20.28
N TYR A 18 3.77 -0.90 19.61
CA TYR A 18 4.50 -1.59 18.56
C TYR A 18 6.00 -1.37 18.68
N SER A 19 6.76 -2.45 18.72
CA SER A 19 8.22 -2.41 18.70
C SER A 19 8.73 -2.36 17.26
N PHE A 20 9.09 -1.16 16.80
CA PHE A 20 9.70 -0.94 15.49
C PHE A 20 11.02 -1.70 15.36
N LYS A 21 11.20 -2.39 14.23
CA LYS A 21 12.37 -3.22 13.92
C LYS A 21 13.32 -2.57 12.91
N SER A 22 12.89 -1.48 12.29
CA SER A 22 13.64 -0.73 11.29
C SER A 22 13.45 0.78 11.48
N GLU A 23 14.26 1.53 10.75
CA GLU A 23 14.13 2.98 10.62
C GLU A 23 13.37 3.38 9.34
N SER A 24 12.87 2.39 8.58
CA SER A 24 12.07 2.67 7.39
C SER A 24 10.76 3.34 7.81
N ASP A 25 10.45 4.44 7.14
CA ASP A 25 9.17 5.12 7.20
C ASP A 25 8.00 4.16 6.90
N CYS A 26 8.16 3.28 5.91
CA CYS A 26 7.15 2.30 5.50
C CYS A 26 6.75 1.32 6.61
N GLU A 27 7.60 1.08 7.63
CA GLU A 27 7.23 0.17 8.72
C GLU A 27 6.04 0.69 9.53
N ILE A 28 5.82 2.01 9.60
CA ILE A 28 4.70 2.60 10.35
C ILE A 28 3.33 2.17 9.82
N ILE A 29 3.25 1.73 8.57
CA ILE A 29 2.02 1.22 7.96
C ILE A 29 1.51 -0.03 8.71
N LEU A 30 2.41 -0.88 9.22
CA LEU A 30 2.02 -2.10 9.93
C LEU A 30 1.28 -1.81 11.26
N PRO A 31 1.81 -1.01 12.20
CA PRO A 31 1.08 -0.65 13.40
C PRO A 31 -0.14 0.23 13.12
N LEU A 32 -0.11 1.09 12.09
CA LEU A 32 -1.27 1.87 11.68
C LEU A 32 -2.43 0.98 11.24
N TYR A 33 -2.16 0.02 10.34
CA TYR A 33 -3.16 -0.91 9.86
C TYR A 33 -3.71 -1.78 11.01
N ARG A 34 -2.86 -2.20 11.94
CA ARG A 34 -3.30 -2.97 13.12
C ARG A 34 -4.22 -2.18 14.06
N GLU A 35 -3.94 -0.89 14.26
CA GLU A 35 -4.70 -0.05 15.18
C GLU A 35 -6.00 0.49 14.54
N TYR A 36 -5.95 0.87 13.27
CA TYR A 36 -7.03 1.62 12.59
C TYR A 36 -7.66 0.87 11.42
N GLY A 37 -7.14 -0.28 11.00
CA GLY A 37 -7.58 -0.97 9.79
C GLY A 37 -7.47 -0.08 8.55
N LEU A 38 -8.48 -0.12 7.67
CA LEU A 38 -8.53 0.71 6.46
C LEU A 38 -8.70 2.21 6.76
N GLU A 39 -9.18 2.60 7.95
CA GLU A 39 -9.29 4.01 8.32
C GLU A 39 -7.91 4.67 8.49
N MET A 40 -6.83 3.89 8.52
CA MET A 40 -5.47 4.42 8.52
C MET A 40 -5.21 5.35 7.33
N PHE A 41 -5.81 5.11 6.16
CA PHE A 41 -5.53 5.90 4.95
C PHE A 41 -5.92 7.37 5.13
N LYS A 42 -6.93 7.67 5.95
CA LYS A 42 -7.33 9.04 6.30
C LYS A 42 -6.31 9.76 7.21
N LYS A 43 -5.37 9.02 7.79
CA LYS A 43 -4.32 9.53 8.69
C LYS A 43 -2.96 9.66 7.99
N LEU A 44 -2.84 9.16 6.76
CA LEU A 44 -1.60 9.24 6.00
C LEU A 44 -1.51 10.58 5.27
N ASP A 45 -0.50 11.36 5.63
CA ASP A 45 0.00 12.45 4.79
C ASP A 45 1.17 11.90 3.98
N ALA A 46 0.89 11.39 2.78
CA ALA A 46 1.84 10.58 2.03
C ALA A 46 1.50 10.46 0.55
N GLU A 47 2.54 10.28 -0.26
CA GLU A 47 2.43 9.69 -1.59
C GLU A 47 2.73 8.20 -1.51
N PHE A 48 1.88 7.34 -2.08
CA PHE A 48 2.03 5.90 -1.94
C PHE A 48 1.29 5.10 -3.01
N ALA A 49 1.90 3.97 -3.34
CA ALA A 49 1.28 2.81 -3.94
C ALA A 49 1.66 1.61 -3.08
N MET A 50 0.66 0.95 -2.50
CA MET A 50 0.88 -0.14 -1.55
C MET A 50 -0.05 -1.33 -1.77
N ILE A 51 0.50 -2.50 -1.48
CA ILE A 51 -0.22 -3.77 -1.39
C ILE A 51 0.08 -4.35 -0.01
N ILE A 52 -0.95 -4.61 0.78
CA ILE A 52 -0.86 -5.22 2.10
C ILE A 52 -1.52 -6.59 2.01
N TYR A 53 -0.81 -7.62 2.46
CA TYR A 53 -1.40 -8.93 2.69
C TYR A 53 -1.55 -9.17 4.18
N ASP A 54 -2.79 -9.32 4.63
CA ASP A 54 -3.11 -9.67 5.99
C ASP A 54 -3.20 -11.19 6.14
N GLY A 55 -2.17 -11.77 6.75
CA GLY A 55 -2.08 -13.22 6.93
C GLY A 55 -3.11 -13.82 7.88
N GLN A 56 -3.75 -13.01 8.74
CA GLN A 56 -4.80 -13.46 9.66
C GLN A 56 -6.15 -13.53 8.94
N THR A 57 -6.51 -12.49 8.20
CA THR A 57 -7.79 -12.40 7.48
C THR A 57 -7.74 -13.03 6.08
N LYS A 58 -6.53 -13.33 5.57
CA LYS A 58 -6.27 -13.79 4.20
C LYS A 58 -6.71 -12.78 3.14
N GLN A 59 -6.71 -11.49 3.49
CA GLN A 59 -7.10 -10.42 2.58
C GLN A 59 -5.88 -9.73 1.97
N LEU A 60 -6.02 -9.34 0.72
CA LEU A 60 -5.10 -8.47 0.01
C LEU A 60 -5.77 -7.10 -0.15
N ILE A 61 -5.08 -6.07 0.30
CA ILE A 61 -5.53 -4.67 0.22
C ILE A 61 -4.57 -3.97 -0.72
N ALA A 62 -5.11 -3.38 -1.78
CA ALA A 62 -4.38 -2.48 -2.66
C ALA A 62 -4.88 -1.06 -2.43
N ALA A 63 -3.97 -0.11 -2.31
CA ALA A 63 -4.34 1.29 -2.14
C ALA A 63 -3.33 2.23 -2.81
N ARG A 64 -3.85 3.37 -3.27
CA ARG A 64 -3.07 4.41 -3.94
C ARG A 64 -3.40 5.79 -3.38
N ASP A 65 -2.39 6.65 -3.33
CA ASP A 65 -2.54 8.01 -2.80
C ASP A 65 -3.64 8.81 -3.53
N PRO A 66 -4.24 9.81 -2.87
CA PRO A 66 -5.48 10.46 -3.33
C PRO A 66 -5.42 11.03 -4.74
N ILE A 67 -4.26 11.52 -5.17
CA ILE A 67 -4.08 12.14 -6.49
C ILE A 67 -3.26 11.28 -7.46
N GLY A 68 -2.75 10.13 -7.00
CA GLY A 68 -2.06 9.13 -7.81
C GLY A 68 -0.62 9.48 -8.16
N ILE A 69 0.12 10.15 -7.27
CA ILE A 69 1.51 10.55 -7.48
C ILE A 69 2.38 9.32 -7.74
N ARG A 70 2.26 8.26 -6.91
CA ARG A 70 3.00 7.02 -7.13
C ARG A 70 2.23 6.12 -8.11
N PRO A 71 2.86 5.62 -9.18
CA PRO A 71 2.17 4.78 -10.16
C PRO A 71 1.89 3.38 -9.60
N LEU A 72 0.70 2.87 -9.94
CA LEU A 72 0.28 1.50 -9.66
C LEU A 72 -0.62 1.04 -10.80
N TYR A 73 -0.36 -0.16 -11.30
CA TYR A 73 -1.11 -0.83 -12.35
C TYR A 73 -1.50 -2.22 -11.89
N TYR A 74 -2.57 -2.75 -12.46
CA TYR A 74 -2.99 -4.12 -12.26
C TYR A 74 -3.50 -4.75 -13.54
N GLY A 75 -3.53 -6.07 -13.58
CA GLY A 75 -4.06 -6.87 -14.68
C GLY A 75 -4.35 -8.30 -14.22
N HIS A 76 -4.97 -9.09 -15.09
CA HIS A 76 -5.34 -10.46 -14.80
C HIS A 76 -4.46 -11.47 -15.55
N TYR A 77 -3.95 -12.45 -14.81
CA TYR A 77 -3.24 -13.59 -15.36
C TYR A 77 -4.22 -14.60 -16.00
N SER A 78 -3.68 -15.60 -16.70
CA SER A 78 -4.49 -16.60 -17.42
C SER A 78 -5.39 -17.45 -16.51
N ASP A 79 -5.03 -17.59 -15.22
CA ASP A 79 -5.82 -18.30 -14.21
C ASP A 79 -6.80 -17.38 -13.45
N GLY A 80 -6.91 -16.10 -13.83
CA GLY A 80 -7.76 -15.10 -13.18
C GLY A 80 -7.10 -14.42 -11.97
N SER A 81 -5.86 -14.74 -11.62
CA SER A 81 -5.13 -14.05 -10.56
C SER A 81 -4.89 -12.59 -10.90
N VAL A 82 -5.02 -11.69 -9.92
CA VAL A 82 -4.70 -10.28 -10.08
C VAL A 82 -3.21 -10.05 -9.83
N ILE A 83 -2.53 -9.40 -10.77
CA ILE A 83 -1.12 -9.03 -10.67
C ILE A 83 -1.02 -7.51 -10.58
N PHE A 84 -0.22 -7.01 -9.62
CA PHE A 84 0.06 -5.58 -9.47
C PHE A 84 1.50 -5.26 -9.84
N ALA A 85 1.72 -4.08 -10.41
CA ALA A 85 3.06 -3.56 -10.68
C ALA A 85 3.12 -2.03 -10.63
N SER A 86 4.28 -1.48 -10.29
CA SER A 86 4.51 -0.02 -10.31
C SER A 86 4.50 0.57 -11.73
N GLU A 87 4.75 -0.25 -12.76
CA GLU A 87 4.79 0.19 -14.15
C GLU A 87 4.08 -0.83 -15.05
N ALA A 88 3.29 -0.33 -16.02
CA ALA A 88 2.53 -1.16 -16.95
C ALA A 88 3.40 -2.15 -17.74
N LYS A 89 4.64 -1.75 -18.09
CA LYS A 89 5.59 -2.60 -18.85
C LYS A 89 5.89 -3.94 -18.16
N ASN A 90 5.77 -4.00 -16.83
CA ASN A 90 6.03 -5.22 -16.06
C ASN A 90 4.86 -6.22 -16.14
N LEU A 91 3.71 -5.82 -16.67
CA LEU A 91 2.53 -6.66 -16.86
C LEU A 91 2.37 -7.11 -18.33
N VAL A 92 3.08 -6.47 -19.25
CA VAL A 92 3.03 -6.79 -20.69
C VAL A 92 3.56 -8.21 -20.92
N GLY A 93 2.78 -9.02 -21.63
CA GLY A 93 3.09 -10.42 -21.90
C GLY A 93 2.76 -11.39 -20.75
N LEU A 94 2.41 -10.87 -19.57
CA LEU A 94 1.89 -11.67 -18.45
C LEU A 94 0.37 -11.58 -18.35
N CYS A 95 -0.18 -10.38 -18.45
CA CYS A 95 -1.62 -10.13 -18.28
C CYS A 95 -2.32 -9.96 -19.63
N GLY A 96 -3.56 -10.45 -19.72
CA GLY A 96 -4.42 -10.26 -20.89
C GLY A 96 -4.98 -8.83 -21.00
N ASP A 97 -5.08 -8.15 -19.87
CA ASP A 97 -5.51 -6.76 -19.70
C ASP A 97 -4.55 -6.03 -18.75
N ILE A 98 -4.43 -4.71 -18.93
CA ILE A 98 -3.60 -3.86 -18.07
C ILE A 98 -4.35 -2.55 -17.83
N MET A 99 -4.57 -2.23 -16.56
CA MET A 99 -5.32 -1.05 -16.13
C MET A 99 -4.51 -0.25 -15.09
N PRO A 100 -4.55 1.09 -15.14
CA PRO A 100 -4.04 1.89 -14.03
C PRO A 100 -4.93 1.65 -12.80
N PHE A 101 -4.32 1.44 -11.63
CA PHE A 101 -5.06 1.42 -10.37
C PHE A 101 -5.51 2.85 -10.03
N PRO A 102 -6.79 3.06 -9.72
CA PRO A 102 -7.33 4.41 -9.59
C PRO A 102 -6.73 5.18 -8.39
N PRO A 103 -6.51 6.50 -8.50
CA PRO A 103 -6.12 7.34 -7.36
C PRO A 103 -7.16 7.35 -6.24
N GLY A 104 -6.71 7.39 -4.98
CA GLY A 104 -7.59 7.54 -3.81
C GLY A 104 -8.55 6.37 -3.55
N HIS A 105 -8.18 5.16 -3.98
CA HIS A 105 -8.93 3.91 -3.73
C HIS A 105 -8.16 3.00 -2.77
#